data_AF-A0A946YMK4-F1
#
_entry.id   AF-A0A946YMK4-F1
#
_cell.length_a   1.000
_cell.length_b   1.000
_cell.length_c   1.000
_cell.angle_alpha   90.00
_cell.angle_beta   90.00
_cell.angle_gamma   90.00
#
_symmetry.space_group_name_H-M   'P 1'
#
loop_
_entity.id
_entity.type
_entity.pdbx_description
1 polymer ?
#
loop_
_entity_poly.entity_id
_entity_poly.type
_entity_poly.pdbx_seq_one_letter_code
_entity_poly.pdbx_strand_id
1 'polypeptide(L)'
;MTFNAALTGLRAANKDLEVSGNNIANASTVGFKESRAEFADVYASTAVGGGSNAVGNGVRVANIAQQFSQGSISFTDKPLDLAVNGGGFFVLSDAGTQVFSRAGQFGVDDQGFIVANGGARLQGFDANDSGVVGGVLNELQISTNNIDPRQTSLVDVGFNLDADSLVLAVRGNSTTSDGTDIGVLQVGGTNQPNGYQADTVDINGNTLSIPSVANLSASDIAAELTSVAGVTAAATTVANFTYAPGGGGTVINPGELSINGRSITGTTVTEVAQSINSQVGLTASVAAGIISVTATDGADLVFSVAGGGSGLSLDVDSGTTITEGTAAEFLTKGGEISVNLDEGVTFTGGTGAVNSIFSPLP
;
A
#
# COMPACT_ATOMS: atom_id res chain seq x y z
N MET A 1 -76.62 28.31 10.16
CA MET A 1 -75.83 27.05 10.24
C MET A 1 -75.76 26.33 8.89
N THR A 2 -76.86 26.12 8.16
CA THR A 2 -76.87 25.48 6.82
C THR A 2 -76.11 26.25 5.72
N PHE A 3 -76.16 27.58 5.72
CA PHE A 3 -75.42 28.40 4.74
C PHE A 3 -73.89 28.25 4.84
N ASN A 4 -73.35 28.08 6.06
CA ASN A 4 -71.91 27.87 6.26
C ASN A 4 -71.46 26.49 5.75
N ALA A 5 -72.26 25.45 6.01
CA ALA A 5 -72.00 24.12 5.45
C ALA A 5 -72.06 24.13 3.91
N ALA A 6 -73.02 24.83 3.31
CA ALA A 6 -73.12 24.99 1.86
C ALA A 6 -71.94 25.79 1.26
N LEU A 7 -71.55 26.91 1.90
CA LEU A 7 -70.44 27.76 1.45
C LEU A 7 -69.09 27.03 1.54
N THR A 8 -68.86 26.27 2.61
CA THR A 8 -67.64 25.49 2.78
C THR A 8 -67.59 24.30 1.82
N GLY A 9 -68.72 23.64 1.54
CA GLY A 9 -68.83 22.62 0.49
C GLY A 9 -68.51 23.16 -0.91
N LEU A 10 -69.05 24.32 -1.28
CA LEU A 10 -68.75 24.95 -2.57
C LEU A 10 -67.27 25.32 -2.70
N ARG A 11 -66.65 25.85 -1.64
CA ARG A 11 -65.21 26.17 -1.63
C ARG A 11 -64.35 24.92 -1.75
N ALA A 12 -64.71 23.83 -1.07
CA ALA A 12 -64.02 22.55 -1.17
C ALA A 12 -64.10 21.98 -2.60
N ALA A 13 -65.29 22.00 -3.21
CA ALA A 13 -65.49 21.56 -4.59
C ALA A 13 -64.69 22.42 -5.60
N ASN A 14 -64.65 23.75 -5.43
CA ASN A 14 -63.81 24.61 -6.27
C ASN A 14 -62.33 24.25 -6.15
N LYS A 15 -61.84 23.94 -4.94
CA LYS A 15 -60.44 23.55 -4.76
C LYS A 15 -60.12 22.20 -5.40
N ASP A 16 -61.05 21.25 -5.36
CA ASP A 16 -60.93 19.97 -6.05
C ASP A 16 -60.81 20.15 -7.58
N LEU A 17 -61.64 21.05 -8.13
CA LEU A 17 -61.60 21.42 -9.54
C LEU A 17 -60.28 22.10 -9.93
N GLU A 18 -59.75 22.98 -9.08
CA GLU A 18 -58.43 23.61 -9.31
C GLU A 18 -57.31 22.57 -9.35
N VAL A 19 -57.31 21.61 -8.42
CA VAL A 19 -56.30 20.54 -8.36
C VAL A 19 -56.43 19.62 -9.58
N SER A 20 -57.64 19.19 -9.91
CA SER A 20 -57.90 18.36 -11.09
C SER A 20 -57.53 19.09 -12.39
N GLY A 21 -57.85 20.38 -12.49
CA GLY A 21 -57.48 21.22 -13.63
C GLY A 21 -55.96 21.33 -13.79
N ASN A 22 -55.23 21.49 -12.68
CA ASN A 22 -53.76 21.51 -12.69
C ASN A 22 -53.16 20.16 -13.13
N ASN A 23 -53.71 19.04 -12.66
CA ASN A 23 -53.27 17.71 -13.05
C ASN A 23 -53.46 17.48 -14.56
N ILE A 24 -54.63 17.86 -15.10
CA ILE A 24 -54.92 17.74 -16.54
C ILE A 24 -53.98 18.62 -17.35
N ALA A 25 -53.75 19.86 -16.91
CA ALA A 25 -52.84 20.79 -17.60
C ALA A 25 -51.39 20.28 -17.65
N ASN A 26 -50.96 19.51 -16.63
CA ASN A 26 -49.61 18.95 -16.53
C ASN A 26 -49.51 17.48 -16.94
N ALA A 27 -50.54 16.90 -17.57
CA ALA A 27 -50.56 15.49 -17.93
C ALA A 27 -49.41 15.06 -18.86
N SER A 28 -48.84 15.99 -19.64
CA SER A 28 -47.71 15.74 -20.54
C SER A 28 -46.36 16.22 -20.00
N THR A 29 -46.32 16.78 -18.78
CA THR A 29 -45.07 17.26 -18.16
C THR A 29 -44.28 16.08 -17.61
N VAL A 30 -43.06 15.88 -18.12
CA VAL A 30 -42.18 14.78 -17.69
C VAL A 30 -41.83 14.92 -16.22
N GLY A 31 -41.99 13.83 -15.45
CA GLY A 31 -41.65 13.81 -14.03
C GLY A 31 -42.69 14.47 -13.11
N PHE A 32 -43.81 14.96 -13.64
CA PHE A 32 -44.91 15.48 -12.83
C PHE A 32 -45.50 14.40 -11.91
N LYS A 33 -45.91 14.80 -10.71
CA LYS A 33 -46.59 13.94 -9.75
C LYS A 33 -47.95 14.55 -9.44
N GLU A 34 -48.99 13.76 -9.68
CA GLU A 34 -50.38 14.17 -9.51
C GLU A 34 -50.66 14.63 -8.08
N SER A 35 -51.46 15.67 -7.91
CA SER A 35 -51.92 16.13 -6.60
C SER A 35 -53.36 15.72 -6.36
N ARG A 36 -53.72 15.41 -5.11
CA ARG A 36 -55.10 15.08 -4.70
C ARG A 36 -55.55 15.95 -3.53
N ALA A 37 -56.74 16.54 -3.62
CA ALA A 37 -57.35 17.25 -2.50
C ALA A 37 -57.88 16.25 -1.46
N GLU A 38 -57.50 16.44 -0.21
CA GLU A 38 -57.96 15.66 0.94
C GLU A 38 -58.87 16.53 1.81
N PHE A 39 -60.04 16.02 2.15
CA PHE A 39 -61.06 16.75 2.89
C PHE A 39 -61.19 16.24 4.32
N ALA A 40 -61.46 17.15 5.25
CA ALA A 40 -61.80 16.82 6.63
C ALA A 40 -63.10 17.52 7.01
N ASP A 41 -63.90 16.87 7.85
CA ASP A 41 -65.08 17.48 8.43
C ASP A 41 -64.70 18.55 9.46
N VAL A 42 -65.57 19.53 9.63
CA VAL A 42 -65.44 20.54 10.69
C VAL A 42 -66.46 20.20 11.76
N TYR A 43 -66.01 19.65 12.89
CA TYR A 43 -66.88 19.35 14.01
C TYR A 43 -67.09 20.59 14.90
N ALA A 44 -68.34 20.83 15.32
CA ALA A 44 -68.64 21.81 16.35
C ALA A 44 -68.52 21.14 17.72
N SER A 45 -67.41 21.32 18.41
CA SER A 45 -67.29 20.88 19.80
C SER A 45 -68.17 21.77 20.69
N THR A 46 -69.27 21.25 21.22
CA THR A 46 -69.86 21.82 22.43
C THR A 46 -69.01 21.36 23.60
N ALA A 47 -68.05 22.18 24.01
CA ALA A 47 -67.06 21.85 25.04
C ALA A 47 -67.65 21.65 26.46
N VAL A 48 -68.96 21.83 26.68
CA VAL A 48 -69.59 21.58 27.99
C VAL A 48 -71.04 21.13 27.78
N GLY A 49 -71.35 19.87 28.14
CA GLY A 49 -72.72 19.42 28.39
C GLY A 49 -73.45 18.70 27.24
N GLY A 50 -73.35 17.37 27.23
CA GLY A 50 -74.35 16.39 26.76
C GLY A 50 -75.30 16.75 25.62
N GLY A 51 -74.90 16.46 24.39
CA GLY A 51 -75.82 16.37 23.25
C GLY A 51 -75.25 15.46 22.16
N SER A 52 -75.71 14.21 22.09
CA SER A 52 -75.21 13.16 21.18
C SER A 52 -75.56 13.38 19.69
N ASN A 53 -76.07 14.56 19.32
CA ASN A 53 -76.61 14.91 17.99
C ASN A 53 -76.06 16.25 17.45
N ALA A 54 -74.76 16.54 17.63
CA ALA A 54 -74.17 17.76 17.08
C ALA A 54 -74.11 17.69 15.55
N VAL A 55 -74.81 18.59 14.87
CA VAL A 55 -74.77 18.73 13.40
C VAL A 55 -73.40 19.32 13.01
N GLY A 56 -72.69 18.65 12.09
CA GLY A 56 -71.39 19.09 11.59
C GLY A 56 -71.43 20.50 10.98
N ASN A 57 -70.31 21.24 11.08
CA ASN A 57 -70.20 22.64 10.68
C ASN A 57 -69.60 22.83 9.26
N GLY A 58 -69.70 21.81 8.42
CA GLY A 58 -69.21 21.82 7.04
C GLY A 58 -67.93 21.01 6.84
N VAL A 59 -67.22 21.32 5.76
CA VAL A 59 -66.02 20.60 5.29
C VAL A 59 -64.89 21.58 5.02
N ARG A 60 -63.64 21.17 5.22
CA ARG A 60 -62.47 21.94 4.78
C ARG A 60 -61.51 21.06 3.99
N VAL A 61 -60.70 21.68 3.14
CA VAL A 61 -59.53 21.02 2.56
C VAL A 61 -58.49 20.89 3.65
N ALA A 62 -58.14 19.66 3.99
CA ALA A 62 -57.13 19.34 5.00
C ALA A 62 -55.73 19.40 4.41
N ASN A 63 -55.54 18.89 3.19
CA ASN A 63 -54.26 18.80 2.53
C ASN A 63 -54.43 18.72 1.00
N ILE A 64 -53.36 19.05 0.27
CA ILE A 64 -53.21 18.72 -1.15
C ILE A 64 -52.01 17.78 -1.22
N ALA A 65 -52.29 16.47 -1.27
CA ALA A 65 -51.27 15.44 -1.19
C ALA A 65 -50.75 15.09 -2.58
N GLN A 66 -49.43 15.19 -2.76
CA GLN A 66 -48.75 14.75 -3.99
C GLN A 66 -48.60 13.22 -4.00
N GLN A 67 -48.91 12.60 -5.13
CA GLN A 67 -48.91 11.16 -5.32
C GLN A 67 -47.63 10.71 -6.03
N PHE A 68 -46.78 9.93 -5.34
CA PHE A 68 -45.47 9.49 -5.84
C PHE A 68 -45.49 8.15 -6.58
N SER A 69 -46.62 7.75 -7.17
CA SER A 69 -46.69 6.54 -7.99
C SER A 69 -45.78 6.63 -9.22
N GLN A 70 -45.29 5.48 -9.69
CA GLN A 70 -44.45 5.39 -10.89
C GLN A 70 -45.33 5.49 -12.14
N GLY A 71 -45.00 6.41 -13.05
CA GLY A 71 -45.64 6.51 -14.36
C GLY A 71 -44.96 5.60 -15.39
N SER A 72 -45.55 5.53 -16.60
CA SER A 72 -44.95 4.85 -17.74
C SER A 72 -43.63 5.51 -18.15
N ILE A 73 -42.62 4.70 -18.44
CA ILE A 73 -41.34 5.16 -19.00
C ILE A 73 -41.41 5.00 -20.52
N SER A 74 -41.09 6.06 -21.25
CA SER A 74 -40.98 6.06 -22.72
C SER A 74 -39.52 6.22 -23.11
N PHE A 75 -39.09 5.45 -24.10
CA PHE A 75 -37.73 5.55 -24.64
C PHE A 75 -37.60 6.77 -25.55
N THR A 76 -36.42 7.38 -25.56
CA THR A 76 -36.06 8.48 -26.46
C THR A 76 -34.72 8.18 -27.13
N ASP A 77 -34.39 8.91 -28.20
CA ASP A 77 -33.12 8.74 -28.94
C ASP A 77 -31.97 9.58 -28.35
N LYS A 78 -32.18 10.28 -27.23
CA LYS A 78 -31.17 11.13 -26.61
C LYS A 78 -30.45 10.40 -25.47
N PRO A 79 -29.11 10.32 -25.49
CA PRO A 79 -28.37 9.57 -24.47
C PRO A 79 -28.40 10.21 -23.07
N LEU A 80 -28.67 11.52 -22.99
CA LEU A 80 -28.79 12.26 -21.73
C LEU A 80 -30.24 12.37 -21.23
N ASP A 81 -31.19 11.71 -21.89
CA ASP A 81 -32.54 11.56 -21.35
C ASP A 81 -32.57 10.34 -20.41
N LEU A 82 -32.66 10.60 -19.11
CA LEU A 82 -32.60 9.59 -18.07
C LEU A 82 -33.92 9.47 -17.33
N ALA A 83 -34.26 8.26 -16.92
CA ALA A 83 -35.41 7.99 -16.06
C ALA A 83 -35.00 7.07 -14.90
N VAL A 84 -35.29 7.48 -13.67
CA VAL A 84 -35.16 6.57 -12.52
C VAL A 84 -36.34 5.58 -12.55
N ASN A 85 -36.07 4.30 -12.35
CA ASN A 85 -37.10 3.28 -12.17
C ASN A 85 -37.20 2.92 -10.67
N GLY A 86 -38.33 3.20 -10.04
CA GLY A 86 -38.53 3.03 -8.60
C GLY A 86 -38.37 4.33 -7.80
N GLY A 87 -38.04 4.19 -6.51
CA GLY A 87 -37.85 5.33 -5.61
C GLY A 87 -36.53 6.07 -5.89
N GLY A 88 -36.56 7.40 -5.84
CA GLY A 88 -35.38 8.24 -6.00
C GLY A 88 -35.62 9.52 -6.79
N PHE A 89 -34.66 10.44 -6.72
CA PHE A 89 -34.64 11.72 -7.43
C PHE A 89 -33.24 11.99 -7.97
N PHE A 90 -33.16 12.76 -9.05
CA PHE A 90 -31.93 13.38 -9.47
C PHE A 90 -31.61 14.55 -8.54
N VAL A 91 -30.33 14.71 -8.22
CA VAL A 91 -29.82 15.84 -7.44
C VAL A 91 -29.26 16.87 -8.40
N LEU A 92 -29.68 18.11 -8.25
CA LEU A 92 -29.27 19.23 -9.08
C LEU A 92 -28.72 20.35 -8.21
N SER A 93 -27.78 21.13 -8.75
CA SER A 93 -27.28 22.38 -8.19
C SER A 93 -27.89 23.54 -8.98
N ASP A 94 -28.73 24.33 -8.32
CA ASP A 94 -29.26 25.58 -8.85
C ASP A 94 -28.54 26.75 -8.16
N ALA A 95 -27.57 27.35 -8.87
CA ALA A 95 -26.71 28.41 -8.33
C ALA A 95 -26.08 28.06 -6.95
N GLY A 96 -25.68 26.80 -6.75
CA GLY A 96 -25.10 26.29 -5.50
C GLY A 96 -26.11 25.78 -4.48
N THR A 97 -27.42 25.88 -4.74
CA THR A 97 -28.46 25.29 -3.90
C THR A 97 -28.84 23.91 -4.42
N GLN A 98 -28.84 22.92 -3.53
CA GLN A 98 -29.23 21.57 -3.88
C GLN A 98 -30.76 21.48 -4.05
N VAL A 99 -31.20 21.02 -5.22
CA VAL A 99 -32.62 20.79 -5.56
C VAL A 99 -32.82 19.39 -6.12
N PHE A 100 -34.05 18.88 -6.05
CA PHE A 100 -34.39 17.51 -6.45
C PHE A 100 -35.39 17.51 -7.60
N SER A 101 -35.15 16.68 -8.61
CA SER A 101 -36.05 16.56 -9.75
C SER A 101 -36.26 15.10 -10.14
N ARG A 102 -37.43 14.81 -10.72
CA ARG A 102 -37.72 13.54 -11.38
C ARG A 102 -37.67 13.63 -12.91
N ALA A 103 -37.62 14.84 -13.44
CA ALA A 103 -37.42 15.09 -14.87
C ALA A 103 -35.93 14.89 -15.19
N GLY A 104 -35.62 13.91 -16.04
CA GLY A 104 -34.25 13.63 -16.47
C GLY A 104 -33.98 14.03 -17.90
N GLN A 105 -34.54 15.15 -18.34
CA GLN A 105 -34.20 15.76 -19.64
C GLN A 105 -32.97 16.64 -19.44
N PHE A 106 -31.79 16.09 -19.71
CA PHE A 106 -30.52 16.79 -19.54
C PHE A 106 -29.87 17.12 -20.90
N GLY A 107 -29.09 18.19 -20.90
CA GLY A 107 -28.21 18.61 -21.98
C GLY A 107 -26.81 18.92 -21.45
N VAL A 108 -25.94 19.41 -22.33
CA VAL A 108 -24.59 19.84 -21.96
C VAL A 108 -24.48 21.33 -22.28
N ASP A 109 -23.94 22.12 -21.36
CA ASP A 109 -23.68 23.55 -21.58
C ASP A 109 -22.32 23.80 -22.29
N ASP A 110 -22.04 25.05 -22.64
CA ASP A 110 -20.80 25.45 -23.32
C ASP A 110 -19.53 25.20 -22.48
N GLN A 111 -19.68 24.94 -21.18
CA GLN A 111 -18.59 24.62 -20.26
C GLN A 111 -18.47 23.10 -20.03
N GLY A 112 -19.30 22.29 -20.68
CA GLY A 112 -19.29 20.84 -20.55
C GLY A 112 -20.07 20.31 -19.33
N PHE A 113 -20.75 21.15 -18.55
CA PHE A 113 -21.58 20.67 -17.45
C PHE A 113 -22.88 20.06 -17.95
N ILE A 114 -23.31 18.98 -17.29
CA ILE A 114 -24.62 18.39 -17.57
C ILE A 114 -25.70 19.25 -16.89
N VAL A 115 -26.62 19.82 -17.67
CA VAL A 115 -27.62 20.78 -17.21
C VAL A 115 -29.04 20.32 -17.51
N ALA A 116 -29.97 20.59 -16.60
CA ALA A 116 -31.40 20.48 -16.86
C ALA A 116 -31.91 21.68 -17.68
N ASN A 117 -33.11 21.57 -18.24
CA ASN A 117 -33.71 22.63 -19.07
C ASN A 117 -33.87 23.99 -18.34
N GLY A 118 -33.85 24.01 -17.00
CA GLY A 118 -33.88 25.22 -16.18
C GLY A 118 -32.51 25.85 -15.90
N GLY A 119 -31.41 25.26 -16.40
CA GLY A 119 -30.04 25.71 -16.15
C GLY A 119 -29.37 25.12 -14.90
N ALA A 120 -30.13 24.40 -14.05
CA ALA A 120 -29.57 23.71 -12.90
C ALA A 120 -28.66 22.54 -13.34
N ARG A 121 -27.51 22.37 -12.67
CA ARG A 121 -26.47 21.40 -13.03
C ARG A 121 -26.69 20.05 -12.33
N LEU A 122 -26.54 18.95 -13.05
CA LEU A 122 -26.65 17.60 -12.50
C LEU A 122 -25.48 17.31 -11.57
N GLN A 123 -25.80 16.85 -10.36
CA GLN A 123 -24.81 16.42 -9.40
C GLN A 123 -24.61 14.90 -9.42
N GLY A 124 -23.38 14.49 -9.19
CA GLY A 124 -22.98 13.10 -9.10
C GLY A 124 -21.62 12.96 -8.42
N PHE A 125 -21.06 11.77 -8.49
CA PHE A 125 -19.77 11.48 -7.92
C PHE A 125 -18.74 11.40 -9.04
N ASP A 126 -17.71 12.25 -8.97
CA ASP A 126 -16.62 12.21 -9.94
C ASP A 126 -15.72 11.01 -9.69
N ALA A 127 -15.18 10.46 -10.78
CA ALA A 127 -14.09 9.51 -10.74
C ALA A 127 -12.75 10.26 -10.79
N ASN A 128 -11.78 9.83 -9.99
CA ASN A 128 -10.40 10.28 -10.12
C ASN A 128 -9.69 9.61 -11.31
N ASP A 129 -8.44 9.99 -11.59
CA ASP A 129 -7.63 9.45 -12.69
C ASP A 129 -7.41 7.92 -12.61
N SER A 130 -7.57 7.34 -11.42
CA SER A 130 -7.51 5.90 -11.18
C SER A 130 -8.86 5.19 -11.38
N GLY A 131 -9.90 5.92 -11.80
CA GLY A 131 -11.28 5.42 -11.96
C GLY A 131 -12.04 5.20 -10.65
N VAL A 132 -11.50 5.68 -9.52
CA VAL A 132 -12.16 5.56 -8.21
C VAL A 132 -13.16 6.68 -8.06
N VAL A 133 -14.43 6.31 -7.86
CA VAL A 133 -15.54 7.24 -7.65
C VAL A 133 -15.53 7.72 -6.20
N GLY A 134 -15.50 9.04 -6.02
CA GLY A 134 -15.54 9.67 -4.70
C GLY A 134 -16.89 9.56 -3.99
N GLY A 135 -16.93 9.97 -2.72
CA GLY A 135 -18.17 10.02 -1.92
C GLY A 135 -18.80 11.41 -1.79
N VAL A 136 -18.25 12.41 -2.48
CA VAL A 136 -18.71 13.81 -2.42
C VAL A 136 -19.47 14.15 -3.70
N LEU A 137 -20.65 14.75 -3.55
CA LEU A 137 -21.45 15.23 -4.67
C LEU A 137 -20.82 16.49 -5.27
N ASN A 138 -20.54 16.43 -6.56
CA ASN A 138 -20.04 17.55 -7.37
C ASN A 138 -20.92 17.73 -8.62
N GLU A 139 -20.76 18.87 -9.29
CA GLU A 139 -21.42 19.15 -10.58
C GLU A 139 -20.73 18.34 -11.68
N LEU A 140 -21.47 17.47 -12.36
CA LEU A 140 -20.90 16.59 -13.38
C LEU A 140 -20.51 17.38 -14.61
N GLN A 141 -19.23 17.26 -15.00
CA GLN A 141 -18.66 17.91 -16.16
C GLN A 141 -18.05 16.88 -17.12
N ILE A 142 -18.43 16.96 -18.39
CA ILE A 142 -17.84 16.16 -19.46
C ILE A 142 -16.64 16.93 -20.00
N SER A 143 -15.44 16.44 -19.68
CA SER A 143 -14.20 16.94 -20.27
C SER A 143 -14.03 16.37 -21.68
N THR A 144 -13.69 17.24 -22.63
CA THR A 144 -13.29 16.86 -24.00
C THR A 144 -11.77 16.95 -24.21
N ASN A 145 -11.01 17.14 -23.11
CA ASN A 145 -9.56 17.19 -23.17
C ASN A 145 -8.97 15.85 -23.62
N ASN A 146 -7.80 15.93 -24.25
CA ASN A 146 -7.06 14.74 -24.66
C ASN A 146 -6.59 13.96 -23.43
N ILE A 147 -6.69 12.64 -23.47
CA ILE A 147 -6.18 11.76 -22.40
C ILE A 147 -4.68 11.54 -22.66
N ASP A 148 -3.85 11.76 -21.64
CA ASP A 148 -2.41 11.54 -21.74
C ASP A 148 -2.08 10.04 -21.91
N PRO A 149 -1.08 9.70 -22.73
CA PRO A 149 -0.64 8.32 -22.90
C PRO A 149 -0.06 7.77 -21.59
N ARG A 150 -0.41 6.53 -21.25
CA ARG A 150 0.14 5.83 -20.09
C ARG A 150 1.34 4.99 -20.51
N GLN A 151 2.48 5.20 -19.85
CA GLN A 151 3.68 4.41 -20.07
C GLN A 151 3.46 2.94 -19.64
N THR A 152 3.96 2.00 -20.43
CA THR A 152 3.99 0.57 -20.08
C THR A 152 4.89 0.36 -18.86
N SER A 153 4.34 -0.18 -17.77
CA SER A 153 5.09 -0.48 -16.54
C SER A 153 5.42 -1.96 -16.35
N LEU A 154 4.65 -2.85 -16.98
CA LEU A 154 4.82 -4.29 -16.86
C LEU A 154 4.55 -4.95 -18.20
N VAL A 155 5.40 -5.90 -18.55
CA VAL A 155 5.21 -6.82 -19.67
C VAL A 155 5.34 -8.23 -19.09
N ASP A 156 4.25 -8.99 -19.14
CA ASP A 156 4.25 -10.41 -18.76
C ASP A 156 4.43 -11.25 -20.03
N VAL A 157 5.40 -12.18 -20.00
CA VAL A 157 5.70 -13.02 -21.14
C VAL A 157 5.88 -14.46 -20.70
N GLY A 158 5.02 -15.34 -21.22
CA GLY A 158 5.16 -16.79 -21.13
C GLY A 158 5.78 -17.34 -22.42
N PHE A 159 6.84 -18.12 -22.28
CA PHE A 159 7.43 -18.87 -23.39
C PHE A 159 7.39 -20.36 -23.10
N ASN A 160 7.17 -21.17 -24.13
CA ASN A 160 7.41 -22.60 -24.09
C ASN A 160 8.65 -22.87 -24.94
N LEU A 161 9.77 -23.17 -24.28
CA LEU A 161 11.06 -23.39 -24.94
C LEU A 161 11.29 -24.89 -25.14
N ASP A 162 11.93 -25.25 -26.25
CA ASP A 162 12.32 -26.62 -26.55
C ASP A 162 13.47 -27.05 -25.64
N ALA A 163 13.26 -28.12 -24.87
CA ALA A 163 14.25 -28.64 -23.93
C ALA A 163 15.48 -29.26 -24.63
N ASP A 164 15.34 -29.68 -25.89
CA ASP A 164 16.40 -30.31 -26.67
C ASP A 164 17.20 -29.30 -27.52
N SER A 165 16.84 -28.02 -27.47
CA SER A 165 17.58 -26.97 -28.19
C SER A 165 18.97 -26.77 -27.57
N LEU A 166 19.98 -26.71 -28.43
CA LEU A 166 21.33 -26.30 -28.03
C LEU A 166 21.29 -24.88 -27.45
N VAL A 167 22.00 -24.65 -26.34
CA VAL A 167 22.14 -23.34 -25.71
C VAL A 167 22.92 -22.43 -26.66
N LEU A 168 22.24 -21.42 -27.24
CA LEU A 168 22.83 -20.54 -28.26
C LEU A 168 23.78 -19.48 -27.67
N ALA A 169 23.62 -19.13 -26.39
CA ALA A 169 24.53 -18.28 -25.61
C ALA A 169 24.22 -18.39 -24.10
N VAL A 170 25.27 -18.39 -23.26
CA VAL A 170 25.15 -18.18 -21.81
C VAL A 170 25.56 -16.73 -21.54
N ARG A 171 24.67 -15.93 -20.95
CA ARG A 171 24.94 -14.55 -20.55
C ARG A 171 24.86 -14.41 -19.04
N GLY A 172 25.98 -14.03 -18.42
CA GLY A 172 26.10 -13.85 -16.98
C GLY A 172 26.24 -15.18 -16.25
N ASN A 173 27.47 -15.56 -15.90
CA ASN A 173 27.67 -16.57 -14.87
C ASN A 173 27.71 -15.83 -13.52
N SER A 174 26.71 -16.09 -12.67
CA SER A 174 26.70 -15.63 -11.28
C SER A 174 27.18 -16.78 -10.42
N THR A 175 28.33 -16.61 -9.78
CA THR A 175 28.81 -17.55 -8.76
C THR A 175 28.88 -16.85 -7.41
N THR A 176 28.64 -17.60 -6.35
CA THR A 176 28.92 -17.15 -4.98
C THR A 176 30.13 -17.88 -4.44
N SER A 177 30.79 -17.25 -3.49
CA SER A 177 32.03 -17.74 -2.92
C SER A 177 31.79 -18.93 -1.98
N ASP A 178 32.30 -20.11 -2.33
CA ASP A 178 32.02 -21.40 -1.65
C ASP A 178 33.18 -21.92 -0.80
N GLY A 179 34.05 -21.01 -0.40
CA GLY A 179 35.31 -21.38 0.19
C GLY A 179 35.28 -21.85 1.66
N THR A 180 36.21 -22.72 2.06
CA THR A 180 36.30 -23.20 3.46
C THR A 180 36.67 -22.14 4.45
N ASP A 181 37.29 -21.04 4.02
CA ASP A 181 37.63 -19.92 4.89
C ASP A 181 36.55 -18.82 4.86
N ILE A 182 35.50 -18.98 4.05
CA ILE A 182 34.47 -17.96 3.82
C ILE A 182 33.35 -18.05 4.82
N GLY A 183 33.05 -16.91 5.45
CA GLY A 183 32.02 -16.83 6.49
C GLY A 183 32.36 -17.60 7.76
N VAL A 184 33.59 -18.11 7.89
CA VAL A 184 34.03 -18.84 9.08
C VAL A 184 34.35 -17.86 10.20
N LEU A 185 33.84 -18.17 11.39
CA LEU A 185 34.05 -17.37 12.59
C LEU A 185 35.47 -17.56 13.14
N GLN A 186 36.18 -16.47 13.33
CA GLN A 186 37.51 -16.45 13.95
C GLN A 186 37.42 -15.89 15.37
N VAL A 187 37.89 -16.65 16.36
CA VAL A 187 37.75 -16.32 17.80
C VAL A 187 39.10 -16.13 18.47
N GLY A 188 39.21 -15.10 19.33
CA GLY A 188 40.40 -14.87 20.15
C GLY A 188 40.45 -13.50 20.83
N GLY A 189 41.68 -12.98 21.07
CA GLY A 189 41.94 -11.67 21.66
C GLY A 189 41.85 -10.48 20.69
N THR A 190 42.25 -9.29 21.12
CA THR A 190 42.13 -8.05 20.31
C THR A 190 42.85 -8.17 18.96
N ASN A 191 42.17 -7.81 17.87
CA ASN A 191 42.62 -7.93 16.46
C ASN A 191 42.52 -9.34 15.86
N GLN A 192 41.38 -10.03 16.03
CA GLN A 192 41.17 -11.29 15.33
C GLN A 192 41.05 -11.07 13.81
N PRO A 193 41.87 -11.75 12.99
CA PRO A 193 41.73 -11.75 11.54
C PRO A 193 40.37 -12.36 11.13
N ASN A 194 39.89 -12.03 9.94
CA ASN A 194 38.69 -12.66 9.37
C ASN A 194 38.98 -14.04 8.73
N GLY A 195 40.25 -14.40 8.58
CA GLY A 195 40.70 -15.72 8.09
C GLY A 195 41.01 -15.74 6.59
N TYR A 196 40.62 -14.72 5.82
CA TYR A 196 40.90 -14.66 4.39
C TYR A 196 42.41 -14.64 4.12
N GLN A 197 42.91 -15.68 3.45
CA GLN A 197 44.29 -15.72 2.99
C GLN A 197 44.43 -15.00 1.64
N ALA A 198 45.62 -14.47 1.35
CA ALA A 198 45.91 -14.02 0.00
C ALA A 198 46.03 -15.23 -0.93
N ASP A 199 45.36 -15.20 -2.07
CA ASP A 199 45.42 -16.24 -3.09
C ASP A 199 45.51 -15.61 -4.49
N THR A 200 45.81 -16.43 -5.48
CA THR A 200 45.86 -16.04 -6.88
C THR A 200 44.59 -16.47 -7.60
N VAL A 201 44.12 -15.65 -8.53
CA VAL A 201 42.99 -15.93 -9.39
C VAL A 201 43.38 -15.55 -10.81
N ASP A 202 43.08 -16.41 -11.79
CA ASP A 202 43.18 -16.08 -13.20
C ASP A 202 41.84 -15.56 -13.71
N ILE A 203 41.84 -14.32 -14.22
CA ILE A 203 40.69 -13.73 -14.90
C ILE A 203 41.10 -13.37 -16.32
N ASN A 204 40.49 -14.04 -17.30
CA ASN A 204 40.73 -13.83 -18.74
C ASN A 204 42.23 -13.97 -19.14
N GLY A 205 42.95 -14.91 -18.53
CA GLY A 205 44.37 -15.16 -18.77
C GLY A 205 45.33 -14.26 -17.97
N ASN A 206 44.80 -13.41 -17.09
CA ASN A 206 45.58 -12.56 -16.20
C ASN A 206 45.53 -13.10 -14.77
N THR A 207 46.67 -13.59 -14.27
CA THR A 207 46.81 -13.99 -12.87
C THR A 207 46.94 -12.76 -11.97
N LEU A 208 45.99 -12.61 -11.05
CA LEU A 208 45.91 -11.53 -10.06
C LEU A 208 46.01 -12.12 -8.64
N SER A 209 46.57 -11.38 -7.69
CA SER A 209 46.48 -11.73 -6.26
C SER A 209 45.23 -11.09 -5.70
N ILE A 210 44.21 -11.89 -5.40
CA ILE A 210 42.94 -11.45 -4.85
C ILE A 210 42.56 -12.48 -3.78
N PRO A 211 42.53 -12.09 -2.50
CA PRO A 211 42.87 -10.78 -1.94
C PRO A 211 44.33 -10.37 -2.23
N SER A 212 44.58 -9.07 -2.44
CA SER A 212 45.96 -8.58 -2.64
C SER A 212 46.85 -8.74 -1.40
N VAL A 213 46.23 -8.75 -0.22
CA VAL A 213 46.85 -9.07 1.08
C VAL A 213 45.85 -9.88 1.92
N ALA A 214 46.36 -10.72 2.82
CA ALA A 214 45.50 -11.50 3.72
C ALA A 214 44.69 -10.59 4.66
N ASN A 215 43.48 -11.03 5.02
CA ASN A 215 42.53 -10.42 5.94
C ASN A 215 41.90 -9.10 5.49
N LEU A 216 41.83 -8.84 4.18
CA LEU A 216 40.93 -7.82 3.65
C LEU A 216 39.48 -8.22 3.90
N SER A 217 38.57 -7.26 4.12
CA SER A 217 37.15 -7.58 4.24
C SER A 217 36.57 -8.05 2.91
N ALA A 218 35.42 -8.73 2.97
CA ALA A 218 34.74 -9.16 1.74
C ALA A 218 34.39 -7.98 0.81
N SER A 219 34.08 -6.81 1.37
CA SER A 219 33.89 -5.55 0.64
C SER A 219 35.11 -5.15 -0.20
N ASP A 220 36.31 -5.24 0.39
CA ASP A 220 37.56 -4.82 -0.26
C ASP A 220 37.95 -5.83 -1.35
N ILE A 221 37.74 -7.13 -1.09
CA ILE A 221 37.96 -8.18 -2.08
C ILE A 221 37.00 -8.03 -3.27
N ALA A 222 35.73 -7.70 -3.03
CA ALA A 222 34.77 -7.40 -4.10
C ALA A 222 35.17 -6.15 -4.91
N ALA A 223 35.76 -5.14 -4.26
CA ALA A 223 36.28 -3.96 -4.95
C ALA A 223 37.50 -4.30 -5.83
N GLU A 224 38.42 -5.16 -5.36
CA GLU A 224 39.54 -5.66 -6.15
C GLU A 224 39.06 -6.42 -7.40
N LEU A 225 38.04 -7.28 -7.25
CA LEU A 225 37.44 -8.00 -8.37
C LEU A 225 36.76 -7.07 -9.38
N THR A 226 36.00 -6.09 -8.90
CA THR A 226 35.28 -5.13 -9.75
C THR A 226 36.23 -4.19 -10.51
N SER A 227 37.50 -4.11 -10.11
CA SER A 227 38.52 -3.37 -10.85
C SER A 227 38.91 -4.05 -12.18
N VAL A 228 38.55 -5.32 -12.37
CA VAL A 228 38.82 -6.08 -13.59
C VAL A 228 37.69 -5.89 -14.59
N ALA A 229 38.04 -5.52 -15.82
CA ALA A 229 37.06 -5.29 -16.87
C ALA A 229 36.22 -6.56 -17.14
N GLY A 230 34.90 -6.39 -17.13
CA GLY A 230 33.96 -7.50 -17.33
C GLY A 230 33.68 -8.34 -16.08
N VAL A 231 34.08 -7.87 -14.89
CA VAL A 231 33.77 -8.48 -13.60
C VAL A 231 32.99 -7.47 -12.75
N THR A 232 31.85 -7.89 -12.21
CA THR A 232 31.10 -7.14 -11.21
C THR A 232 30.97 -7.99 -9.96
N ALA A 233 31.52 -7.54 -8.84
CA ALA A 233 31.42 -8.27 -7.57
C ALA A 233 30.69 -7.45 -6.50
N ALA A 234 29.94 -8.14 -5.65
CA ALA A 234 29.27 -7.58 -4.48
C ALA A 234 29.56 -8.46 -3.27
N ALA A 235 29.51 -7.90 -2.07
CA ALA A 235 29.79 -8.62 -0.85
C ALA A 235 28.69 -8.39 0.19
N THR A 236 28.47 -9.37 1.06
CA THR A 236 27.52 -9.25 2.18
C THR A 236 28.00 -10.12 3.33
N THR A 237 28.02 -9.55 4.54
CA THR A 237 28.36 -10.30 5.76
C THR A 237 27.14 -10.44 6.62
N VAL A 238 26.74 -11.66 6.94
CA VAL A 238 25.60 -11.94 7.83
C VAL A 238 26.07 -12.77 9.00
N ALA A 239 25.77 -12.36 10.23
CA ALA A 239 26.00 -13.16 11.44
C ALA A 239 24.71 -13.26 12.25
N ASN A 240 24.37 -14.46 12.69
CA ASN A 240 23.23 -14.68 13.57
C ASN A 240 23.74 -14.88 14.98
N PHE A 241 23.20 -14.18 15.97
CA PHE A 241 23.63 -14.39 17.36
C PHE A 241 22.47 -14.43 18.34
N THR A 242 22.72 -15.12 19.44
CA THR A 242 21.96 -15.05 20.68
C THR A 242 22.89 -14.58 21.80
N TYR A 243 22.32 -14.07 22.88
CA TYR A 243 23.11 -13.59 24.00
C TYR A 243 22.49 -13.99 25.34
N ALA A 244 23.34 -14.22 26.33
CA ALA A 244 22.99 -14.54 27.70
C ALA A 244 23.86 -13.71 28.65
N PRO A 245 23.30 -12.75 29.39
CA PRO A 245 24.05 -12.06 30.43
C PRO A 245 24.29 -13.00 31.62
N GLY A 246 25.48 -12.90 32.23
CA GLY A 246 25.93 -13.67 33.40
C GLY A 246 25.16 -13.29 34.66
N GLY A 247 23.92 -13.76 34.73
CA GLY A 247 22.96 -13.45 35.78
C GLY A 247 21.51 -13.81 35.41
N GLY A 248 21.24 -14.20 34.16
CA GLY A 248 19.93 -14.69 33.72
C GLY A 248 18.93 -13.60 33.30
N GLY A 249 19.40 -12.39 33.00
CA GLY A 249 18.59 -11.30 32.43
C GLY A 249 18.56 -11.27 30.89
N THR A 250 18.03 -10.20 30.30
CA THR A 250 18.01 -9.94 28.83
C THR A 250 18.66 -8.63 28.44
N VAL A 251 19.37 -7.99 29.39
CA VAL A 251 19.92 -6.64 29.25
C VAL A 251 21.36 -6.70 28.73
N ILE A 252 21.67 -5.82 27.78
CA ILE A 252 23.02 -5.45 27.36
C ILE A 252 23.25 -3.99 27.76
N ASN A 253 24.15 -3.76 28.70
CA ASN A 253 24.50 -2.42 29.19
C ASN A 253 25.52 -1.74 28.27
N PRO A 254 25.62 -0.40 28.31
CA PRO A 254 26.64 0.34 27.56
C PRO A 254 28.05 -0.18 27.82
N GLY A 255 28.78 -0.48 26.75
CA GLY A 255 30.14 -1.00 26.81
C GLY A 255 30.26 -2.53 26.92
N GLU A 256 29.17 -3.26 27.17
CA GLU A 256 29.22 -4.72 27.31
C GLU A 256 29.34 -5.46 25.97
N LEU A 257 28.65 -4.99 24.94
CA LEU A 257 28.74 -5.52 23.58
C LEU A 257 29.13 -4.40 22.62
N SER A 258 30.07 -4.68 21.73
CA SER A 258 30.29 -3.86 20.55
C SER A 258 30.28 -4.69 19.28
N ILE A 259 29.77 -4.10 18.20
CA ILE A 259 29.88 -4.65 16.84
C ILE A 259 30.61 -3.60 16.00
N ASN A 260 31.73 -4.00 15.37
CA ASN A 260 32.63 -3.12 14.63
C ASN A 260 33.08 -1.90 15.46
N GLY A 261 33.33 -2.12 16.76
CA GLY A 261 33.74 -1.10 17.73
C GLY A 261 32.63 -0.14 18.17
N ARG A 262 31.37 -0.37 17.75
CA ARG A 262 30.21 0.45 18.11
C ARG A 262 29.43 -0.20 19.24
N SER A 263 29.20 0.51 20.34
CA SER A 263 28.47 -0.01 21.50
C SER A 263 27.03 -0.34 21.13
N ILE A 264 26.61 -1.56 21.46
CA ILE A 264 25.25 -2.05 21.29
C ILE A 264 24.61 -2.21 22.67
N THR A 265 23.37 -1.76 22.83
CA THR A 265 22.67 -1.79 24.12
C THR A 265 21.20 -2.14 23.93
N GLY A 266 20.54 -2.64 24.97
CA GLY A 266 19.10 -2.88 24.95
C GLY A 266 18.65 -3.75 26.11
N THR A 267 17.38 -3.63 26.50
CA THR A 267 16.79 -4.46 27.57
C THR A 267 16.02 -5.67 27.02
N THR A 268 15.66 -5.61 25.73
CA THR A 268 15.00 -6.69 24.99
C THR A 268 15.74 -6.97 23.69
N VAL A 269 15.55 -8.18 23.13
CA VAL A 269 16.15 -8.58 21.84
C VAL A 269 15.80 -7.60 20.71
N THR A 270 14.58 -7.05 20.73
CA THR A 270 14.12 -6.03 19.78
C THR A 270 14.88 -4.71 19.93
N GLU A 271 15.10 -4.25 21.17
CA GLU A 271 15.86 -3.02 21.43
C GLU A 271 17.33 -3.17 21.05
N VAL A 272 17.92 -4.35 21.29
CA VAL A 272 19.29 -4.66 20.83
C VAL A 272 19.37 -4.59 19.30
N ALA A 273 18.42 -5.17 18.58
CA ALA A 273 18.37 -5.05 17.12
C ALA A 273 18.16 -3.60 16.64
N GLN A 274 17.35 -2.80 17.36
CA GLN A 274 17.21 -1.37 17.06
C GLN A 274 18.51 -0.58 17.29
N SER A 275 19.26 -0.91 18.35
CA SER A 275 20.58 -0.33 18.62
C SER A 275 21.62 -0.67 17.54
N ILE A 276 21.45 -1.80 16.84
CA ILE A 276 22.30 -2.18 15.69
C ILE A 276 21.85 -1.41 14.44
N ASN A 277 20.54 -1.33 14.17
CA ASN A 277 19.98 -0.58 13.05
C ASN A 277 20.24 0.93 13.11
N SER A 278 20.59 1.47 14.28
CA SER A 278 21.01 2.88 14.42
C SER A 278 22.47 3.10 14.04
N GLN A 279 23.26 2.03 13.83
CA GLN A 279 24.65 2.12 13.38
C GLN A 279 24.72 2.17 11.85
N VAL A 280 25.57 3.05 11.33
CA VAL A 280 25.80 3.15 9.88
C VAL A 280 26.48 1.87 9.36
N GLY A 281 25.95 1.34 8.26
CA GLY A 281 26.48 0.16 7.56
C GLY A 281 26.01 -1.17 8.12
N LEU A 282 25.15 -1.19 9.16
CA LEU A 282 24.59 -2.39 9.74
C LEU A 282 23.07 -2.37 9.69
N THR A 283 22.49 -3.53 9.39
CA THR A 283 21.05 -3.78 9.59
C THR A 283 20.87 -5.00 10.47
N ALA A 284 19.76 -5.05 11.21
CA ALA A 284 19.44 -6.18 12.08
C ALA A 284 17.95 -6.52 12.04
N SER A 285 17.66 -7.82 12.07
CA SER A 285 16.31 -8.37 12.20
C SER A 285 16.25 -9.39 13.34
N VAL A 286 15.04 -9.63 13.86
CA VAL A 286 14.82 -10.60 14.94
C VAL A 286 13.80 -11.64 14.51
N ALA A 287 14.17 -12.91 14.63
CA ALA A 287 13.27 -14.04 14.41
C ALA A 287 13.53 -15.13 15.46
N ALA A 288 12.47 -15.61 16.11
CA ALA A 288 12.55 -16.67 17.13
C ALA A 288 13.60 -16.44 18.25
N GLY A 289 13.85 -15.17 18.61
CA GLY A 289 14.84 -14.81 19.64
C GLY A 289 16.29 -14.71 19.16
N ILE A 290 16.55 -14.96 17.87
CA ILE A 290 17.85 -14.81 17.22
C ILE A 290 17.91 -13.44 16.56
N ILE A 291 19.04 -12.73 16.75
CA ILE A 291 19.33 -11.48 16.07
C ILE A 291 20.20 -11.79 14.85
N SER A 292 19.71 -11.46 13.66
CA SER A 292 20.49 -11.55 12.42
C SER A 292 21.01 -10.16 12.09
N VAL A 293 22.33 -10.00 12.08
CA VAL A 293 23.03 -8.76 11.73
C VAL A 293 23.61 -8.89 10.35
N THR A 294 23.42 -7.87 9.52
CA THR A 294 23.92 -7.82 8.14
C THR A 294 24.72 -6.55 7.91
N ALA A 295 25.96 -6.70 7.44
CA ALA A 295 26.71 -5.64 6.77
C ALA A 295 26.49 -5.79 5.26
N THR A 296 25.65 -4.91 4.70
CA THR A 296 25.20 -4.99 3.29
C THR A 296 26.29 -4.64 2.28
N ASP A 297 27.36 -4.00 2.73
CA ASP A 297 28.55 -3.70 1.94
C ASP A 297 29.61 -4.82 1.98
N GLY A 298 29.41 -5.85 2.82
CA GLY A 298 30.38 -6.92 3.03
C GLY A 298 31.55 -6.55 3.94
N ALA A 299 31.42 -5.49 4.75
CA ALA A 299 32.37 -5.25 5.82
C ALA A 299 32.37 -6.42 6.83
N ASP A 300 33.50 -6.68 7.46
CA ASP A 300 33.57 -7.72 8.50
C ASP A 300 32.65 -7.38 9.68
N LEU A 301 32.12 -8.40 10.34
CA LEU A 301 31.40 -8.26 11.60
C LEU A 301 32.31 -8.68 12.75
N VAL A 302 32.84 -7.70 13.47
CA VAL A 302 33.68 -7.89 14.65
C VAL A 302 32.85 -7.70 15.90
N PHE A 303 32.52 -8.79 16.56
CA PHE A 303 31.86 -8.81 17.85
C PHE A 303 32.90 -8.73 18.97
N SER A 304 32.65 -7.91 19.97
CA SER A 304 33.45 -7.88 21.20
C SER A 304 32.56 -7.84 22.43
N VAL A 305 32.89 -8.65 23.42
CA VAL A 305 32.28 -8.58 24.77
C VAL A 305 33.30 -8.03 25.76
N ALA A 306 32.93 -7.02 26.55
CA ALA A 306 33.88 -6.37 27.45
C ALA A 306 33.26 -5.80 28.74
N GLY A 307 34.02 -5.85 29.84
CA GLY A 307 34.11 -4.80 30.87
C GLY A 307 32.86 -4.34 31.63
N GLY A 308 31.83 -5.16 31.78
CA GLY A 308 30.64 -4.85 32.61
C GLY A 308 30.64 -5.51 34.00
N GLY A 309 31.43 -6.58 34.20
CA GLY A 309 31.32 -7.46 35.36
C GLY A 309 30.06 -8.33 35.34
N SER A 310 29.34 -8.34 34.22
CA SER A 310 28.03 -8.97 34.04
C SER A 310 28.12 -10.37 33.45
N GLY A 311 29.28 -10.82 32.99
CA GLY A 311 29.49 -12.17 32.45
C GLY A 311 28.73 -12.41 31.14
N LEU A 312 28.61 -11.39 30.28
CA LEU A 312 27.90 -11.50 29.01
C LEU A 312 28.52 -12.58 28.11
N SER A 313 27.68 -13.48 27.62
CA SER A 313 28.04 -14.52 26.67
C SER A 313 27.24 -14.35 25.38
N LEU A 314 27.90 -14.41 24.23
CA LEU A 314 27.29 -14.39 22.90
C LEU A 314 27.55 -15.72 22.22
N ASP A 315 26.52 -16.34 21.68
CA ASP A 315 26.62 -17.48 20.77
C ASP A 315 26.31 -17.01 19.35
N VAL A 316 27.32 -17.05 18.48
CA VAL A 316 27.26 -16.59 17.09
C VAL A 316 27.28 -17.81 16.15
N ASP A 317 26.37 -17.79 15.18
CA ASP A 317 26.07 -18.83 14.19
C ASP A 317 25.91 -20.24 14.77
N SER A 318 25.34 -20.33 15.99
CA SER A 318 24.94 -21.58 16.66
C SER A 318 26.10 -22.56 16.85
N GLY A 319 27.07 -22.17 17.67
CA GLY A 319 28.18 -23.05 18.05
C GLY A 319 29.48 -22.34 18.40
N THR A 320 29.55 -21.02 18.20
CA THR A 320 30.76 -20.23 18.50
C THR A 320 30.47 -19.21 19.58
N THR A 321 31.02 -19.43 20.77
CA THR A 321 30.71 -18.59 21.93
C THR A 321 31.91 -17.72 22.33
N ILE A 322 31.64 -16.43 22.54
CA ILE A 322 32.55 -15.52 23.25
C ILE A 322 31.91 -15.11 24.57
N THR A 323 32.73 -15.03 25.62
CA THR A 323 32.24 -14.71 26.97
C THR A 323 33.17 -13.72 27.62
N GLU A 324 32.59 -12.69 28.23
CA GLU A 324 33.30 -11.67 28.99
C GLU A 324 34.22 -12.30 30.07
N GLY A 325 35.45 -11.81 30.17
CA GLY A 325 36.43 -12.26 31.15
C GLY A 325 37.15 -13.56 30.79
N THR A 326 36.97 -14.05 29.56
CA THR A 326 37.71 -15.21 29.04
C THR A 326 38.84 -14.76 28.10
N ALA A 327 39.65 -15.70 27.59
CA ALA A 327 40.66 -15.38 26.59
C ALA A 327 40.06 -15.11 25.18
N ALA A 328 38.77 -15.42 24.99
CA ALA A 328 38.03 -15.35 23.73
C ALA A 328 36.93 -14.29 23.85
N GLU A 329 37.33 -13.03 23.80
CA GLU A 329 36.42 -11.87 23.95
C GLU A 329 36.07 -11.21 22.62
N PHE A 330 36.76 -11.58 21.54
CA PHE A 330 36.56 -11.05 20.20
C PHE A 330 36.24 -12.18 19.22
N LEU A 331 35.35 -11.87 18.29
CA LEU A 331 34.94 -12.77 17.22
C LEU A 331 34.78 -11.96 15.93
N THR A 332 35.45 -12.39 14.86
CA THR A 332 35.38 -11.76 13.55
C THR A 332 34.70 -12.71 12.57
N LYS A 333 33.69 -12.21 11.84
CA LYS A 333 33.06 -12.90 10.72
C LYS A 333 33.36 -12.15 9.42
N GLY A 334 33.94 -12.86 8.44
CA GLY A 334 34.07 -12.38 7.06
C GLY A 334 32.78 -12.55 6.25
N GLY A 335 32.61 -11.75 5.20
CA GLY A 335 31.44 -11.77 4.32
C GLY A 335 31.53 -12.73 3.13
N GLU A 336 30.39 -13.10 2.58
CA GLU A 336 30.29 -13.81 1.31
C GLU A 336 30.43 -12.81 0.15
N ILE A 337 30.99 -13.26 -0.98
CA ILE A 337 31.17 -12.44 -2.17
C ILE A 337 30.45 -13.13 -3.34
N SER A 338 29.66 -12.35 -4.06
CA SER A 338 29.01 -12.75 -5.30
C SER A 338 29.72 -12.09 -6.47
N VAL A 339 30.06 -12.87 -7.50
CA VAL A 339 30.76 -12.41 -8.68
C VAL A 339 29.92 -12.69 -9.92
N ASN A 340 29.72 -11.65 -10.72
CA ASN A 340 29.07 -11.69 -12.02
C ASN A 340 30.10 -11.39 -13.10
N LEU A 341 30.12 -12.24 -14.12
CA LEU A 341 31.05 -12.13 -15.25
C LEU A 341 30.31 -11.74 -16.52
N ASP A 342 30.88 -10.80 -17.26
CA ASP A 342 30.44 -10.44 -18.61
C ASP A 342 30.71 -11.59 -19.60
N GLU A 343 30.04 -11.53 -20.76
CA GLU A 343 30.17 -12.54 -21.81
C GLU A 343 31.63 -12.69 -22.28
N GLY A 344 32.16 -13.92 -22.22
CA GLY A 344 33.52 -14.24 -22.67
C GLY A 344 34.62 -14.07 -21.62
N VAL A 345 34.30 -13.61 -20.41
CA VAL A 345 35.26 -13.55 -19.29
C VAL A 345 35.38 -14.92 -18.63
N THR A 346 36.60 -15.49 -18.62
CA THR A 346 36.90 -16.72 -17.88
C THR A 346 37.43 -16.39 -16.50
N PHE A 347 37.01 -17.16 -15.49
CA PHE A 347 37.49 -17.05 -14.11
C PHE A 347 37.99 -18.42 -13.65
N THR A 348 39.20 -18.48 -13.12
CA THR A 348 39.80 -19.71 -12.59
C THR A 348 40.55 -19.38 -11.30
N GLY A 349 40.06 -19.88 -10.16
CA GLY A 349 40.77 -19.88 -8.88
C GLY A 349 42.13 -20.58 -8.94
N GLY A 350 43.07 -20.10 -8.12
CA GLY A 350 44.50 -20.39 -8.18
C GLY A 350 44.95 -21.78 -7.72
N THR A 351 46.23 -22.04 -7.97
CA THR A 351 46.89 -23.35 -7.83
C THR A 351 47.41 -23.63 -6.42
N GLY A 352 46.81 -24.60 -5.72
CA GLY A 352 47.47 -25.28 -4.60
C GLY A 352 46.54 -25.79 -3.50
N ALA A 353 46.31 -27.11 -3.49
CA ALA A 353 45.81 -27.90 -2.36
C ALA A 353 44.67 -27.32 -1.50
N VAL A 354 43.44 -27.77 -1.78
CA VAL A 354 42.26 -27.79 -0.89
C VAL A 354 41.97 -26.49 -0.13
N ASN A 355 41.12 -25.70 -0.79
CA ASN A 355 40.13 -24.77 -0.25
C ASN A 355 40.72 -23.46 0.33
N SER A 356 40.46 -22.27 -0.19
CA SER A 356 39.56 -21.74 -1.22
C SER A 356 39.75 -20.23 -1.27
N ILE A 357 39.30 -19.56 -2.34
CA ILE A 357 38.66 -18.26 -2.12
C ILE A 357 37.51 -17.95 -3.08
N PHE A 358 37.42 -18.56 -4.28
CA PHE A 358 36.20 -18.62 -5.12
C PHE A 358 36.31 -19.80 -6.13
N SER A 359 35.74 -20.98 -5.87
CA SER A 359 36.01 -22.17 -6.71
C SER A 359 35.48 -22.05 -8.16
N PRO A 360 36.27 -22.35 -9.21
CA PRO A 360 35.79 -22.42 -10.61
C PRO A 360 35.46 -23.86 -11.09
N LEU A 361 34.26 -24.04 -11.68
CA LEU A 361 33.68 -25.05 -12.61
C LEU A 361 34.11 -26.56 -12.54
N PRO A 362 33.16 -27.53 -12.64
CA PRO A 362 32.03 -27.58 -13.59
C PRO A 362 30.67 -27.09 -13.11
#